data_AF-A0A9D7TR18-F1
#
_entry.id   AF-A0A9D7TR18-F1
#
_cell.length_a   1.000
_cell.length_b   1.000
_cell.length_c   1.000
_cell.angle_alpha   90.00
_cell.angle_beta   90.00
_cell.angle_gamma   90.00
#
_symmetry.space_group_name_H-M   'P 1'
#
loop_
_entity.id
_entity.type
_entity.pdbx_description
1 polymer ?
#
loop_
_entity_poly.entity_id
_entity_poly.type
_entity_poly.pdbx_seq_one_letter_code
_entity_poly.pdbx_strand_id
1 'polypeptide(L)'
;MDIKKYIESGILELFVLGQLSPEEENEVQAMQSKYIEIQREIHEISMGLEKYGKLKAIKAPPSVSKQLFENLPLKMFEQNSDSDMGNNLKSTSKSRWNLMSTLFALISLLGFSLFYIQKTENEKQK
;
A
#
# COMPACT_ATOMS: atom_id res chain seq x y z
N MET A 1 4.46 -12.86 -28.05
CA MET A 1 5.54 -12.27 -27.27
C MET A 1 5.72 -13.08 -26.00
N ASP A 2 6.95 -13.31 -25.57
CA ASP A 2 7.25 -14.00 -24.31
C ASP A 2 7.39 -12.95 -23.21
N ILE A 3 6.36 -12.84 -22.36
CA ILE A 3 6.28 -11.81 -21.30
C ILE A 3 7.43 -11.97 -20.31
N LYS A 4 7.82 -13.22 -20.02
CA LYS A 4 8.90 -13.49 -19.06
C LYS A 4 10.23 -12.96 -19.57
N LYS A 5 10.55 -13.23 -20.84
CA LYS A 5 11.76 -12.67 -21.47
C LYS A 5 11.75 -11.15 -21.53
N TYR A 6 10.58 -10.54 -21.71
CA TYR A 6 10.45 -9.09 -21.70
C TYR A 6 10.75 -8.50 -20.32
N ILE A 7 10.19 -9.10 -19.26
CA ILE A 7 10.49 -8.72 -17.88
C ILE A 7 11.99 -8.90 -17.57
N GLU A 8 12.58 -10.02 -17.98
CA GLU A 8 14.01 -10.32 -17.75
C GLU A 8 14.98 -9.52 -18.64
N SER A 9 14.47 -8.69 -19.57
CA SER A 9 15.30 -7.94 -20.53
C SER A 9 16.00 -6.72 -19.94
N GLY A 10 15.55 -6.22 -18.78
CA GLY A 10 16.03 -4.98 -18.18
C GLY A 10 15.30 -3.72 -18.63
N ILE A 11 14.36 -3.82 -19.58
CA ILE A 11 13.65 -2.65 -20.14
C ILE A 11 12.76 -1.95 -19.12
N LEU A 12 12.19 -2.69 -18.16
CA LEU A 12 11.26 -2.15 -17.16
C LEU A 12 11.99 -1.35 -16.08
N GLU A 13 13.23 -1.72 -15.77
CA GLU A 13 14.13 -0.99 -14.89
C GLU A 13 14.52 0.35 -15.51
N LEU A 14 14.90 0.33 -16.80
CA LEU A 14 15.20 1.54 -17.55
C LEU A 14 13.97 2.45 -17.70
N PHE A 15 12.78 1.86 -17.88
CA PHE A 15 11.51 2.60 -17.88
C PHE A 15 11.29 3.34 -16.56
N VAL A 16 11.40 2.66 -15.42
CA VAL A 16 11.20 3.29 -14.10
C VAL A 16 12.26 4.37 -13.82
N LEU A 17 13.49 4.19 -14.33
CA LEU A 17 14.56 5.18 -14.23
C LEU A 17 14.41 6.36 -15.21
N GLY A 18 13.45 6.32 -16.13
CA GLY A 18 13.26 7.35 -17.16
C GLY A 18 14.39 7.41 -18.18
N GLN A 19 14.99 6.25 -18.52
CA GLN A 19 16.17 6.13 -19.39
C GLN A 19 15.88 5.50 -20.77
N LEU A 20 14.61 5.32 -21.11
CA LEU A 20 14.21 4.77 -22.41
C LEU A 20 14.13 5.83 -23.50
N SER A 21 14.24 5.41 -24.76
CA SER A 21 13.85 6.24 -25.89
C SER A 21 12.32 6.44 -25.94
N PRO A 22 11.81 7.48 -26.61
CA PRO A 22 10.36 7.68 -26.76
C PRO A 22 9.65 6.48 -27.41
N GLU A 23 10.30 5.78 -28.34
CA GLU A 23 9.76 4.59 -28.99
C GLU A 23 9.62 3.42 -28.00
N GLU A 24 10.67 3.17 -27.22
CA GLU A 24 10.69 2.12 -26.19
C GLU A 24 9.68 2.43 -25.07
N GLU A 25 9.55 3.70 -24.68
CA GLU A 25 8.57 4.13 -23.69
C GLU A 25 7.13 3.86 -24.14
N ASN A 26 6.81 4.18 -25.40
CA ASN A 26 5.52 3.86 -26.00
C ASN A 26 5.28 2.35 -26.07
N GLU A 27 6.31 1.55 -26.35
CA GLU A 27 6.21 0.09 -26.31
C GLU A 27 5.86 -0.39 -24.90
N VAL A 28 6.58 0.06 -23.87
CA VAL A 28 6.32 -0.32 -22.48
C VAL A 28 4.91 0.08 -22.04
N GLN A 29 4.43 1.27 -22.41
CA GLN A 29 3.07 1.73 -22.10
C GLN A 29 2.00 0.87 -22.81
N ALA A 30 2.23 0.50 -24.08
CA ALA A 30 1.34 -0.40 -24.81
C ALA A 30 1.32 -1.81 -24.18
N MET A 31 2.47 -2.26 -23.67
CA MET A 31 2.62 -3.55 -22.98
C MET A 31 1.97 -3.54 -21.59
N GLN A 32 2.12 -2.47 -20.81
CA GLN A 32 1.41 -2.25 -19.54
C GLN A 32 -0.11 -2.31 -19.72
N SER A 33 -0.64 -1.76 -20.82
CA SER A 33 -2.08 -1.78 -21.11
C SER A 33 -2.63 -3.17 -21.41
N LYS A 34 -1.75 -4.10 -21.82
CA LYS A 34 -2.12 -5.46 -22.24
C LYS A 34 -1.89 -6.50 -21.14
N TYR A 35 -0.89 -6.30 -20.28
CA TYR A 35 -0.43 -7.31 -19.33
C TYR A 35 -0.30 -6.76 -17.91
N ILE A 36 -1.09 -7.32 -17.00
CA ILE A 36 -1.09 -6.92 -15.58
C ILE A 36 0.23 -7.28 -14.88
N GLU A 37 0.92 -8.32 -15.36
CA GLU A 37 2.23 -8.75 -14.90
C GLU A 37 3.27 -7.65 -15.07
N ILE A 38 3.21 -6.90 -16.17
CA ILE A 38 4.14 -5.80 -16.45
C ILE A 38 3.87 -4.61 -15.51
N GLN A 39 2.59 -4.31 -15.25
CA GLN A 39 2.25 -3.29 -14.26
C GLN A 39 2.77 -3.65 -12.86
N ARG A 40 2.61 -4.93 -12.48
CA ARG A 40 3.11 -5.44 -11.20
C ARG A 40 4.63 -5.34 -11.12
N GLU A 41 5.33 -5.78 -12.16
CA GLU A 41 6.79 -5.73 -12.19
C GLU A 41 7.32 -4.30 -12.06
N ILE A 42 6.74 -3.36 -12.82
CA ILE A 42 7.08 -1.93 -12.73
C ILE A 42 6.85 -1.39 -11.31
N HIS A 43 5.77 -1.82 -10.65
CA HIS A 43 5.49 -1.44 -9.26
C HIS A 43 6.54 -2.00 -8.29
N GLU A 44 6.91 -3.27 -8.40
CA GLU A 44 7.93 -3.91 -7.54
C GLU A 44 9.31 -3.25 -7.72
N ILE A 45 9.71 -2.98 -8.97
CA ILE A 45 10.93 -2.24 -9.29
C ILE A 45 10.90 -0.84 -8.64
N SER A 46 9.78 -0.12 -8.79
CA SER A 46 9.59 1.22 -8.20
C SER A 46 9.73 1.21 -6.68
N MET A 47 9.10 0.24 -6.01
CA MET A 47 9.19 0.05 -4.56
C MET A 47 10.63 -0.25 -4.11
N GLY A 48 11.36 -1.07 -4.88
CA GLY A 48 12.77 -1.36 -4.64
C GLY A 48 13.64 -0.10 -4.70
N LEU A 49 13.46 0.71 -5.75
CA LEU A 49 14.18 1.98 -5.92
C LEU A 49 13.80 3.01 -4.85
N GLU A 50 12.52 3.10 -4.47
CA GLU A 50 12.06 3.98 -3.39
C GLU A 50 12.72 3.60 -2.06
N LYS A 51 12.76 2.30 -1.73
CA LYS A 51 13.43 1.79 -0.52
C LYS A 51 14.91 2.13 -0.53
N TYR A 52 15.58 1.94 -1.67
CA TYR A 52 16.99 2.31 -1.81
C TYR A 52 17.19 3.82 -1.62
N GLY A 53 16.37 4.65 -2.26
CA GLY A 53 16.40 6.10 -2.13
C GLY A 53 16.20 6.57 -0.69
N LYS A 54 15.26 5.95 0.06
CA LYS A 54 15.05 6.22 1.49
C LYS A 54 16.28 5.88 2.33
N LEU A 55 16.95 4.76 2.07
CA LEU A 55 18.16 4.35 2.78
C LEU A 55 19.36 5.26 2.48
N LYS A 56 19.37 5.91 1.32
CA LYS A 56 20.43 6.82 0.85
C LYS A 56 20.02 8.28 0.87
N ALA A 57 18.92 8.61 1.56
CA ALA A 57 18.36 9.95 1.56
C ALA A 57 19.33 10.96 2.20
N ILE A 58 19.48 12.11 1.55
CA ILE A 58 20.24 13.26 2.06
C ILE A 58 19.26 14.32 2.52
N LYS A 59 19.51 14.94 3.67
CA LYS A 59 18.66 16.01 4.19
C LYS A 59 18.71 17.22 3.27
N ALA A 60 17.55 17.62 2.74
CA ALA A 60 17.42 18.83 1.92
C ALA A 60 17.66 20.11 2.77
N PRO A 61 18.25 21.17 2.20
CA PRO A 61 18.36 22.46 2.87
C PRO A 61 16.98 23.06 3.18
N PRO A 62 16.80 23.76 4.32
CA PRO A 62 15.52 24.36 4.69
C PRO A 62 14.95 25.34 3.64
N SER A 63 15.84 26.02 2.91
CA SER A 63 15.45 26.96 1.83
C SER A 63 14.66 26.27 0.72
N VAL A 64 15.00 25.03 0.38
CA VAL A 64 14.36 24.30 -0.73
C VAL A 64 12.92 23.97 -0.37
N SER A 65 12.66 23.50 0.85
CA SER A 65 11.30 23.25 1.32
C SER A 65 10.46 24.53 1.32
N LYS A 66 11.02 25.65 1.79
CA LYS A 66 10.33 26.94 1.79
C LYS A 66 9.92 27.37 0.38
N GLN A 67 10.85 27.35 -0.57
CA GLN A 67 10.59 27.68 -1.97
C GLN A 67 9.56 26.74 -2.60
N LEU A 68 9.60 25.46 -2.28
CA LEU A 68 8.62 24.49 -2.79
C LEU A 68 7.20 24.85 -2.36
N PHE A 69 6.98 25.12 -1.06
CA PHE A 69 5.65 25.45 -0.55
C PHE A 69 5.13 26.80 -1.04
N GLU A 70 6.00 27.78 -1.27
CA GLU A 70 5.62 29.10 -1.83
C GLU A 70 5.16 29.02 -3.29
N ASN A 71 5.72 28.09 -4.07
CA ASN A 71 5.42 27.93 -5.50
C ASN A 71 4.35 26.87 -5.80
N LEU A 72 3.76 26.24 -4.79
CA LEU A 72 2.63 25.34 -5.01
C LEU A 72 1.46 26.17 -5.55
N PRO A 73 0.85 25.79 -6.69
CA PRO A 73 -0.38 26.41 -7.13
C PRO A 73 -1.43 26.10 -6.06
N LEU A 74 -1.75 27.09 -5.23
CA LEU A 74 -2.90 27.03 -4.34
C LEU A 74 -4.12 27.02 -5.25
N LYS A 75 -4.51 25.82 -5.70
CA LYS A 75 -5.88 25.58 -6.12
C LYS A 75 -6.68 25.74 -4.84
N MET A 76 -7.08 26.97 -4.57
CA MET A 76 -8.13 27.29 -3.61
C MET A 76 -9.27 26.36 -3.99
N PHE A 77 -9.47 25.32 -3.19
CA PHE A 77 -10.70 24.57 -3.24
C PHE A 77 -11.76 25.54 -2.77
N GLU A 78 -12.29 26.36 -3.69
CA GLU A 78 -13.58 27.01 -3.53
C GLU A 78 -14.57 25.88 -3.33
N GLN A 79 -14.84 25.61 -2.07
CA GLN A 79 -15.98 24.83 -1.66
C GLN A 79 -17.21 25.68 -2.02
N ASN A 80 -17.63 25.60 -3.28
CA ASN A 80 -18.98 25.97 -3.70
C ASN A 80 -19.93 25.09 -2.88
N SER A 81 -20.28 25.59 -1.70
CA SER A 81 -21.39 25.12 -0.90
C SER A 81 -22.64 25.77 -1.46
N ASP A 82 -22.93 25.47 -2.73
CA ASP A 82 -24.27 25.71 -3.24
C ASP A 82 -25.11 24.51 -2.82
N SER A 83 -25.87 24.77 -1.77
CA SER A 83 -27.06 24.07 -1.36
C SER A 83 -27.94 23.70 -2.56
N ASP A 84 -28.08 22.41 -2.86
CA ASP A 84 -29.40 21.77 -2.97
C ASP A 84 -29.33 20.23 -2.97
N MET A 85 -30.45 19.65 -2.56
CA MET A 85 -30.84 18.24 -2.52
C MET A 85 -30.33 17.38 -1.35
N GLY A 86 -31.22 17.24 -0.38
CA GLY A 86 -31.12 16.31 0.73
C GLY A 86 -30.99 14.85 0.31
N ASN A 87 -30.37 14.08 1.21
CA ASN A 87 -31.13 13.08 1.97
C ASN A 87 -30.34 12.70 3.22
N ASN A 88 -31.11 12.56 4.29
CA ASN A 88 -30.67 12.21 5.63
C ASN A 88 -30.03 10.82 5.65
N LEU A 89 -28.72 10.74 5.87
CA LEU A 89 -28.07 9.53 6.39
C LEU A 89 -27.11 9.95 7.49
N LYS A 90 -27.62 9.99 8.72
CA LYS A 90 -26.81 9.94 9.94
C LYS A 90 -26.06 8.61 9.96
N SER A 91 -24.89 8.56 9.30
CA SER A 91 -23.94 7.47 9.44
C SER A 91 -23.27 7.58 10.80
N THR A 92 -23.93 7.03 11.83
CA THR A 92 -23.29 6.78 13.12
C THR A 92 -22.44 5.52 12.98
N SER A 93 -21.27 5.63 12.37
CA SER A 93 -20.29 4.55 12.37
C SER A 93 -19.60 4.49 13.73
N LYS A 94 -20.31 3.98 14.75
CA LYS A 94 -19.69 3.53 16.00
C LYS A 94 -19.14 2.13 15.78
N SER A 95 -17.86 2.11 15.39
CA SER A 95 -16.84 1.08 15.64
C SER A 95 -17.35 -0.34 15.93
N ARG A 96 -17.29 -1.19 14.89
CA ARG A 96 -17.50 -2.65 14.95
C ARG A 96 -16.34 -3.41 15.63
N TRP A 97 -15.38 -2.70 16.25
CA TRP A 97 -14.21 -3.31 16.92
C TRP A 97 -14.52 -3.86 18.31
N ASN A 98 -15.66 -3.49 18.91
CA ASN A 98 -16.07 -4.00 20.23
C ASN A 98 -16.62 -5.45 20.20
N LEU A 99 -16.87 -6.02 19.02
CA LEU A 99 -17.33 -7.42 18.90
C LEU A 99 -16.17 -8.42 18.84
N MET A 100 -14.95 -7.97 18.54
CA MET A 100 -13.81 -8.88 18.40
C MET A 100 -13.12 -9.18 19.74
N SER A 101 -13.19 -8.26 20.71
CA SER A 101 -12.59 -8.49 22.04
C SER A 101 -13.32 -9.56 22.85
N THR A 102 -14.65 -9.64 22.75
CA THR A 102 -15.45 -10.66 23.44
C THR A 102 -15.20 -12.05 22.85
N LEU A 103 -15.02 -12.15 21.53
CA LEU A 103 -14.71 -13.42 20.86
C LEU A 103 -13.31 -13.93 21.25
N PHE A 104 -12.32 -13.04 21.34
CA PHE A 104 -10.95 -13.40 21.76
C PHE A 104 -10.90 -13.89 23.21
N ALA A 105 -11.67 -13.27 24.11
CA ALA A 105 -11.77 -13.70 25.51
C ALA A 105 -12.39 -15.10 25.66
N LEU A 106 -13.44 -15.42 24.89
CA LEU A 106 -14.07 -16.74 24.93
C LEU A 106 -13.17 -17.85 24.37
N ILE A 107 -12.44 -17.58 23.29
CA ILE A 107 -11.48 -18.55 22.72
C ILE A 107 -10.33 -18.84 23.68
N SER A 108 -9.80 -17.80 24.36
CA SER A 108 -8.72 -17.97 25.34
C SER A 108 -9.17 -18.79 26.55
N LEU A 109 -10.39 -18.58 27.05
CA LEU A 109 -10.94 -19.34 28.18
C LEU A 109 -11.12 -20.83 27.85
N LEU A 110 -11.67 -21.15 26.67
CA LEU A 110 -11.86 -22.52 26.21
C LEU A 110 -10.52 -23.25 25.99
N GLY A 111 -9.54 -22.59 25.38
CA GLY A 111 -8.21 -23.16 25.18
C GLY A 111 -7.48 -23.44 26.50
N PHE A 112 -7.54 -22.51 27.46
CA PHE A 112 -6.90 -22.69 28.77
C PHE A 112 -7.52 -23.83 29.57
N SER A 113 -8.85 -24.01 29.50
CA SER A 113 -9.55 -25.11 30.17
C SER A 113 -9.10 -26.48 29.66
N LEU A 114 -9.03 -26.67 28.33
CA LEU A 114 -8.58 -27.93 27.75
C LEU A 114 -7.10 -28.23 28.07
N PHE A 115 -6.24 -27.21 28.03
CA PHE A 115 -4.83 -27.34 28.40
C PHE A 115 -4.64 -27.75 29.87
N TYR A 116 -5.45 -27.17 30.77
CA TYR A 116 -5.38 -27.49 32.19
C TYR A 116 -5.75 -28.96 32.46
N ILE A 117 -6.81 -29.47 31.80
CA ILE A 117 -7.22 -30.88 31.92
C ILE A 117 -6.12 -31.81 31.41
N GLN A 118 -5.55 -31.53 30.22
CA GLN A 118 -4.50 -32.36 29.65
C GLN A 118 -3.22 -32.38 30.50
N LYS A 119 -2.88 -31.26 31.16
CA LYS A 119 -1.76 -31.20 32.11
C LYS A 119 -2.00 -32.11 33.32
N THR A 120 -3.22 -32.12 33.87
CA THR A 120 -3.54 -32.93 35.06
C THR A 120 -3.52 -34.45 34.80
N GLU A 121 -3.78 -34.90 33.57
CA GLU A 121 -3.68 -36.32 33.22
C GLU A 121 -2.23 -36.79 33.07
N ASN A 122 -1.36 -35.95 32.52
CA ASN A 122 0.07 -36.27 32.37
C ASN A 122 0.79 -36.42 33.73
N GLU A 123 0.33 -35.74 34.78
CA GLU A 123 0.90 -35.88 36.12
C GLU A 123 0.43 -37.15 36.86
N LYS A 124 -0.68 -37.78 36.43
CA LYS A 124 -1.17 -39.03 37.04
C LYS A 124 -0.52 -40.29 36.47
N GLN A 125 0.21 -40.19 35.36
CA GLN A 125 0.91 -41.32 34.72
C GLN A 125 2.43 -41.34 34.99
N LYS A 126 2.92 -40.56 35.95
CA LYS A 126 4.31 -40.57 36.42
C LYS A 126 4.38 -41.05 37.86
#